data_AF-A0A662IHJ1-F1
#
_entry.id   AF-A0A662IHJ1-F1
#
_cell.length_a   1.000
_cell.length_b   1.000
_cell.length_c   1.000
_cell.angle_alpha   90.00
_cell.angle_beta   90.00
_cell.angle_gamma   90.00
#
_symmetry.space_group_name_H-M   'P 1'
#
loop_
_entity.id
_entity.type
_entity.pdbx_description
1 polymer ?
#
loop_
_entity_poly.entity_id
_entity_poly.type
_entity_poly.pdbx_seq_one_letter_code
_entity_poly.pdbx_strand_id
1 'polypeptide(L)'
;MGGVRGQVRIAAAVMAVAIVVAAYNLASRIVRPVKSLYYRESEDLERLAYNVLDSMANARVFDELILSDPAVLEAIAEGRPVDCSAGEPLWADKFRALLAAALPGDVSFTARVGYYHQLPNGSLAYYELHCAPISLGEARFAEAASVTYTYTSSRGGYGVVILRIDLVVGRGG
;
A
#
# COMPACT_ATOMS: atom_id res chain seq x y z
N MET A 1 25.72 -29.87 -64.81
CA MET A 1 26.23 -28.70 -64.05
C MET A 1 25.06 -27.96 -63.40
N GLY A 2 24.71 -28.26 -62.14
CA GLY A 2 23.52 -27.67 -61.49
C GLY A 2 23.55 -27.56 -59.96
N GLY A 3 24.61 -28.02 -59.28
CA GLY A 3 24.65 -28.07 -57.81
C GLY A 3 25.03 -26.76 -57.11
N VAL A 4 25.86 -25.93 -57.75
CA VAL A 4 26.47 -24.75 -57.08
C VAL A 4 25.45 -23.62 -56.87
N ARG A 5 24.54 -23.38 -57.83
CA ARG A 5 23.50 -22.33 -57.70
C ARG A 5 22.46 -22.65 -56.62
N GLY A 6 22.15 -23.92 -56.40
CA GLY A 6 21.22 -24.37 -55.36
C GLY A 6 21.81 -24.17 -53.96
N GLN A 7 23.07 -24.56 -53.76
CA GLN A 7 23.77 -24.39 -52.48
C GLN A 7 23.95 -22.92 -52.11
N VAL A 8 24.25 -22.05 -53.06
CA VAL A 8 24.34 -20.59 -52.82
C VAL A 8 23.00 -19.99 -52.41
N ARG A 9 21.88 -20.46 -52.99
CA ARG A 9 20.53 -20.02 -52.59
C ARG A 9 20.16 -20.48 -51.18
N ILE A 10 20.53 -21.71 -50.82
CA ILE A 10 20.29 -22.25 -49.47
C ILE A 10 21.12 -21.46 -48.45
N ALA A 11 22.40 -21.21 -48.73
CA ALA A 11 23.27 -20.41 -47.86
C ALA A 11 22.73 -18.98 -47.68
N ALA A 12 22.24 -18.34 -48.75
CA ALA A 12 21.62 -17.02 -48.67
C ALA A 12 20.34 -17.01 -47.84
N ALA A 13 19.49 -18.04 -47.97
CA ALA A 13 18.27 -18.17 -47.18
C ALA A 13 18.56 -18.34 -45.68
N VAL A 14 19.57 -19.15 -45.33
CA VAL A 14 20.00 -19.34 -43.93
C VAL A 14 20.56 -18.04 -43.34
N MET A 15 21.37 -17.31 -44.09
CA MET A 15 21.86 -15.99 -43.65
C MET A 15 20.74 -14.98 -43.47
N ALA A 16 19.76 -14.94 -44.38
CA ALA A 16 18.62 -14.05 -44.25
C ALA A 16 17.80 -14.34 -42.98
N VAL A 17 17.54 -15.63 -42.69
CA VAL A 17 16.85 -16.03 -41.45
C VAL A 17 17.66 -15.65 -40.22
N ALA A 18 18.98 -15.87 -40.23
CA ALA A 18 19.85 -15.49 -39.13
C ALA A 18 19.84 -13.98 -38.86
N ILE A 19 19.84 -13.16 -39.91
CA ILE A 19 19.75 -11.69 -39.81
C ILE A 19 18.40 -11.27 -39.23
N VAL A 20 17.29 -11.87 -39.67
CA VAL A 20 15.95 -11.57 -39.16
C VAL A 20 15.83 -11.94 -37.68
N VAL A 21 16.34 -13.11 -37.28
CA VAL A 21 16.34 -13.54 -35.88
C VAL A 21 17.23 -12.64 -35.01
N ALA A 22 18.40 -12.23 -35.51
CA ALA A 22 19.29 -11.30 -34.82
C ALA A 22 18.63 -9.92 -34.67
N ALA A 23 18.00 -9.40 -35.72
CA ALA A 23 17.27 -8.14 -35.69
C ALA A 23 16.08 -8.18 -34.73
N TYR A 24 15.33 -9.28 -34.70
CA TYR A 24 14.23 -9.49 -33.75
C TYR A 24 14.73 -9.54 -32.29
N ASN A 25 15.83 -10.25 -32.02
CA ASN A 25 16.45 -10.29 -30.70
C ASN A 25 17.02 -8.93 -30.26
N LEU A 26 17.55 -8.15 -31.22
CA LEU A 26 18.03 -6.81 -30.93
C LEU A 26 16.86 -5.87 -30.66
N ALA A 27 15.80 -5.93 -31.47
CA ALA A 27 14.58 -5.17 -31.28
C ALA A 27 13.90 -5.52 -29.94
N SER A 28 13.82 -6.79 -29.56
CA SER A 28 13.23 -7.20 -28.28
C SER A 28 14.06 -6.78 -27.06
N ARG A 29 15.36 -6.56 -27.21
CA ARG A 29 16.22 -5.98 -26.16
C ARG A 29 16.13 -4.44 -26.09
N ILE A 30 15.88 -3.77 -27.22
CA ILE A 30 15.72 -2.31 -27.30
C ILE A 30 14.31 -1.89 -26.86
N VAL A 31 13.29 -2.67 -27.20
CA VAL A 31 11.93 -2.52 -26.69
C VAL A 31 11.94 -2.95 -25.23
N ARG A 32 12.32 -2.03 -24.34
CA ARG A 32 12.11 -2.20 -22.91
C ARG A 32 10.64 -2.58 -22.71
N PRO A 33 10.32 -3.62 -21.92
CA PRO A 33 8.94 -3.92 -21.59
C PRO A 33 8.29 -2.65 -21.03
N VAL A 34 7.02 -2.42 -21.34
CA VAL A 34 6.21 -1.30 -20.82
C VAL A 34 6.04 -1.49 -19.30
N LYS A 35 7.13 -1.31 -18.56
CA LYS A 35 7.24 -1.32 -17.10
C LYS A 35 7.10 0.11 -16.54
N SER A 36 6.51 1.02 -17.31
CA SER A 36 6.79 2.46 -17.17
C SER A 36 5.58 3.35 -16.86
N LEU A 37 4.34 2.88 -16.97
CA LEU A 37 3.16 3.70 -16.64
C LEU A 37 2.53 3.18 -15.35
N TYR A 38 1.98 1.97 -15.37
CA TYR A 38 1.41 1.31 -14.18
C TYR A 38 2.34 1.31 -12.95
N TYR A 39 3.63 1.01 -13.14
CA TYR A 39 4.58 1.01 -12.02
C TYR A 39 4.90 2.43 -11.50
N ARG A 40 4.85 3.44 -12.36
CA ARG A 40 5.09 4.84 -11.97
C ARG A 40 3.88 5.43 -11.25
N GLU A 41 2.68 5.17 -11.75
CA GLU A 41 1.43 5.64 -11.14
C GLU A 41 1.24 4.98 -9.75
N SER A 42 1.56 3.69 -9.61
CA SER A 42 1.55 3.02 -8.31
C SER A 42 2.63 3.55 -7.36
N GLU A 43 3.82 3.88 -7.86
CA GLU A 43 4.91 4.48 -7.08
C GLU A 43 4.52 5.89 -6.58
N ASP A 44 3.77 6.65 -7.38
CA ASP A 44 3.25 7.95 -6.99
C ASP A 44 2.14 7.84 -5.92
N LEU A 45 1.26 6.83 -6.03
CA LEU A 45 0.23 6.54 -5.03
C LEU A 45 0.82 6.06 -3.70
N GLU A 46 1.84 5.19 -3.75
CA GLU A 46 2.55 4.72 -2.55
C GLU A 46 3.24 5.88 -1.83
N ARG A 47 3.96 6.73 -2.57
CA ARG A 47 4.59 7.94 -2.03
C ARG A 47 3.57 8.91 -1.44
N LEU A 48 2.42 9.10 -2.11
CA LEU A 48 1.33 9.93 -1.60
C LEU A 48 0.82 9.40 -0.26
N ALA A 49 0.47 8.12 -0.18
CA ALA A 49 -0.04 7.49 1.04
C ALA A 49 0.97 7.59 2.19
N TYR A 50 2.24 7.31 1.91
CA TYR A 50 3.31 7.45 2.91
C TYR A 50 3.45 8.88 3.40
N ASN A 51 3.50 9.87 2.50
CA ASN A 51 3.64 11.28 2.87
C ASN A 51 2.46 11.80 3.69
N VAL A 52 1.23 11.34 3.40
CA VAL A 52 0.05 11.69 4.20
C VAL A 52 0.20 11.14 5.62
N LEU A 53 0.52 9.85 5.77
CA LEU A 53 0.69 9.23 7.09
C LEU A 53 1.88 9.84 7.86
N ASP A 54 2.98 10.15 7.18
CA ASP A 54 4.15 10.78 7.78
C ASP A 54 3.84 12.21 8.24
N SER A 55 3.12 12.99 7.44
CA SER A 55 2.65 14.33 7.82
C SER A 55 1.75 14.27 9.06
N MET A 56 0.82 13.31 9.10
CA MET A 56 -0.03 13.07 10.28
C MET A 56 0.79 12.67 11.52
N ALA A 57 1.80 11.82 11.36
CA ALA A 57 2.71 11.42 12.43
C ALA A 57 3.49 12.62 12.99
N ASN A 58 4.07 13.43 12.09
CA ASN A 58 4.84 14.62 12.43
C ASN A 58 3.98 15.68 13.14
N ALA A 59 2.73 15.82 12.72
CA ALA A 59 1.73 16.67 13.36
C ALA A 59 1.10 16.06 14.64
N ARG A 60 1.53 14.86 15.05
CA ARG A 60 1.00 14.13 16.22
C ARG A 60 -0.50 13.84 16.18
N VAL A 61 -1.07 13.74 14.98
CA VAL A 61 -2.48 13.42 14.79
C VAL A 61 -2.83 12.09 15.48
N PHE A 62 -1.97 11.08 15.42
CA PHE A 62 -2.25 9.78 16.02
C PHE A 62 -2.32 9.83 17.55
N ASP A 63 -1.47 10.62 18.20
CA ASP A 63 -1.53 10.84 19.66
C ASP A 63 -2.84 11.53 20.05
N GLU A 64 -3.15 12.63 19.35
CA GLU A 64 -4.27 13.51 19.71
C GLU A 64 -5.63 12.94 19.30
N LEU A 65 -5.66 12.05 18.32
CA LEU A 65 -6.89 11.50 17.78
C LEU A 65 -7.16 10.06 18.22
N ILE A 66 -6.19 9.16 18.05
CA ILE A 66 -6.37 7.72 18.28
C ILE A 66 -6.03 7.39 19.73
N LEU A 67 -4.85 7.80 20.19
CA LEU A 67 -4.36 7.48 21.54
C LEU A 67 -4.97 8.38 22.64
N SER A 68 -5.89 9.27 22.29
CA SER A 68 -6.70 10.05 23.23
C SER A 68 -8.12 9.52 23.39
N ASP A 69 -8.53 8.56 22.54
CA ASP A 69 -9.88 8.01 22.54
C ASP A 69 -10.06 7.06 23.74
N PRO A 70 -11.10 7.25 24.58
CA PRO A 70 -11.30 6.42 25.76
C PRO A 70 -11.40 4.91 25.48
N ALA A 71 -12.06 4.52 24.38
CA ALA A 71 -12.25 3.11 24.04
C ALA A 71 -10.92 2.45 23.62
N VAL A 72 -10.06 3.22 22.94
CA VAL A 72 -8.71 2.78 22.56
C VAL A 72 -7.82 2.65 23.80
N LEU A 73 -7.88 3.63 24.71
CA LEU A 73 -7.10 3.59 25.95
C LEU A 73 -7.45 2.40 26.83
N GLU A 74 -8.75 2.09 26.97
CA GLU A 74 -9.24 0.90 27.68
C GLU A 74 -8.74 -0.39 27.00
N ALA A 75 -8.88 -0.48 25.68
CA ALA A 75 -8.43 -1.63 24.90
C ALA A 75 -6.91 -1.90 25.08
N ILE A 76 -6.10 -0.84 25.03
CA ILE A 76 -4.64 -0.93 25.23
C ILE A 76 -4.30 -1.35 26.67
N ALA A 77 -4.95 -0.76 27.67
CA ALA A 77 -4.70 -1.07 29.08
C ALA A 77 -5.03 -2.52 29.43
N GLU A 78 -6.06 -3.07 28.80
CA GLU A 78 -6.50 -4.46 29.01
C GLU A 78 -5.85 -5.46 28.03
N GLY A 79 -5.12 -4.99 27.03
CA GLY A 79 -4.49 -5.85 26.03
C GLY A 79 -5.49 -6.63 25.18
N ARG A 80 -6.60 -5.98 24.79
CA ARG A 80 -7.68 -6.58 23.98
C ARG A 80 -8.03 -5.71 22.76
N PRO A 81 -8.77 -6.23 21.76
CA PRO A 81 -9.35 -5.37 20.73
C PRO A 81 -10.43 -4.46 21.32
N VAL A 82 -10.76 -3.40 20.58
CA VAL A 82 -11.85 -2.48 20.94
C VAL A 82 -13.19 -3.23 20.94
N ASP A 83 -14.02 -2.95 21.96
CA ASP A 83 -15.38 -3.47 22.01
C ASP A 83 -16.31 -2.62 21.13
N CYS A 84 -16.86 -3.26 20.11
CA CYS A 84 -17.73 -2.66 19.11
C CYS A 84 -19.23 -2.73 19.47
N SER A 85 -19.57 -3.24 20.66
CA SER A 85 -20.97 -3.42 21.09
C SER A 85 -21.72 -2.09 21.23
N ALA A 86 -21.01 -1.00 21.53
CA ALA A 86 -21.56 0.34 21.67
C ALA A 86 -21.49 1.19 20.38
N GLY A 87 -20.92 0.65 19.30
CA GLY A 87 -20.67 1.37 18.04
C GLY A 87 -19.19 1.59 17.74
N GLU A 88 -18.93 2.24 16.61
CA GLU A 88 -17.57 2.57 16.15
C GLU A 88 -16.94 3.66 17.05
N PRO A 89 -15.64 3.57 17.39
CA PRO A 89 -14.94 4.62 18.12
C PRO A 89 -14.99 5.98 17.42
N LEU A 90 -15.09 7.05 18.21
CA LEU A 90 -15.25 8.42 17.70
C LEU A 90 -14.04 8.89 16.88
N TRP A 91 -12.84 8.37 17.18
CA TRP A 91 -11.64 8.67 16.43
C TRP A 91 -11.74 8.23 14.97
N ALA A 92 -12.45 7.14 14.67
CA ALA A 92 -12.47 6.51 13.35
C ALA A 92 -13.13 7.42 12.28
N ASP A 93 -14.24 8.08 12.64
CA ASP A 93 -14.93 9.01 11.74
C ASP A 93 -14.11 10.28 11.47
N LYS A 94 -13.46 10.80 12.51
CA LYS A 94 -12.54 11.94 12.38
C LYS A 94 -11.33 11.58 11.52
N PHE A 95 -10.78 10.37 11.70
CA PHE A 95 -9.66 9.88 10.91
C PHE A 95 -10.06 9.70 9.43
N ARG A 96 -11.26 9.17 9.18
CA ARG A 96 -11.85 9.11 7.83
C ARG A 96 -11.92 10.50 7.19
N ALA A 97 -12.43 11.49 7.91
CA ALA A 97 -12.54 12.86 7.42
C ALA A 97 -11.16 13.48 7.14
N LEU A 98 -10.17 13.23 7.99
CA LEU A 98 -8.81 13.72 7.78
C LEU A 98 -8.13 13.08 6.57
N LEU A 99 -8.27 11.77 6.37
CA LEU A 99 -7.76 11.09 5.18
C LEU A 99 -8.45 11.62 3.91
N ALA A 100 -9.77 11.82 3.95
CA ALA A 100 -10.52 12.40 2.85
C ALA A 100 -10.11 13.84 2.49
N ALA A 101 -9.71 14.63 3.49
CA ALA A 101 -9.21 15.99 3.29
C ALA A 101 -7.74 16.02 2.83
N ALA A 102 -6.93 15.05 3.23
CA ALA A 102 -5.51 14.98 2.92
C ALA A 102 -5.24 14.35 1.53
N LEU A 103 -6.12 13.48 1.06
CA LEU A 103 -6.00 12.82 -0.24
C LEU A 103 -6.68 13.65 -1.35
N PRO A 104 -6.16 13.59 -2.59
CA PRO A 104 -6.84 14.18 -3.75
C PRO A 104 -8.24 13.61 -3.96
N GLY A 105 -9.16 14.43 -4.48
CA GLY A 105 -10.57 14.04 -4.64
C GLY A 105 -10.84 12.91 -5.64
N ASP A 106 -9.88 12.54 -6.48
CA ASP A 106 -9.91 11.40 -7.39
C ASP A 106 -9.37 10.10 -6.78
N VAL A 107 -8.91 10.13 -5.52
CA VAL A 107 -8.30 9.00 -4.81
C VAL A 107 -9.27 8.45 -3.76
N SER A 108 -9.64 7.19 -3.93
CA SER A 108 -10.38 6.40 -2.93
C SER A 108 -9.41 5.74 -1.95
N PHE A 109 -9.84 5.47 -0.72
CA PHE A 109 -9.02 4.79 0.26
C PHE A 109 -9.78 3.80 1.14
N THR A 110 -9.03 2.84 1.68
CA THR A 110 -9.42 1.96 2.78
C THR A 110 -8.26 1.89 3.76
N ALA A 111 -8.51 2.20 5.03
CA ALA A 111 -7.51 2.13 6.09
C ALA A 111 -7.89 1.12 7.17
N ARG A 112 -6.87 0.50 7.76
CA ARG A 112 -6.95 -0.29 8.99
C ARG A 112 -5.94 0.21 9.99
N VAL A 113 -6.34 0.22 11.26
CA VAL A 113 -5.51 0.70 12.35
C VAL A 113 -5.60 -0.28 13.49
N GLY A 114 -4.45 -0.67 14.02
CA GLY A 114 -4.36 -1.50 15.19
C GLY A 114 -3.11 -1.18 16.00
N TYR A 115 -2.96 -1.88 17.11
CA TYR A 115 -1.78 -1.79 17.95
C TYR A 115 -1.19 -3.16 18.23
N TYR A 116 0.11 -3.19 18.54
CA TYR A 116 0.78 -4.37 19.03
C TYR A 116 0.78 -4.39 20.55
N HIS A 117 0.25 -5.46 21.13
CA HIS A 117 0.33 -5.77 22.55
C HIS A 117 1.40 -6.83 22.82
N GLN A 118 2.25 -6.60 23.81
CA GLN A 118 3.27 -7.57 24.20
C GLN A 118 2.70 -8.59 25.16
N LEU A 119 2.75 -9.86 24.77
CA LEU A 119 2.31 -10.98 25.61
C LEU A 119 3.41 -11.39 26.60
N PRO A 120 3.06 -12.05 27.74
CA PRO A 120 4.03 -12.47 28.75
C PRO A 120 5.13 -13.40 28.25
N ASN A 121 4.89 -14.11 27.15
CA ASN A 121 5.86 -15.00 26.49
C ASN A 121 6.84 -14.25 25.55
N GLY A 122 6.75 -12.92 25.46
CA GLY A 122 7.58 -12.08 24.61
C GLY A 122 7.09 -11.94 23.16
N SER A 123 6.00 -12.61 22.77
CA SER A 123 5.39 -12.44 21.44
C SER A 123 4.52 -11.18 21.37
N LEU A 124 4.20 -10.74 20.13
CA LEU A 124 3.33 -9.59 19.87
C LEU A 124 1.99 -10.07 19.34
N ALA A 125 0.90 -9.65 19.98
CA ALA A 125 -0.45 -9.78 19.48
C ALA A 125 -0.86 -8.48 18.76
N TYR A 126 -1.52 -8.59 17.61
CA TYR A 126 -2.07 -7.44 16.90
C TYR A 126 -3.57 -7.34 17.18
N TYR A 127 -4.03 -6.18 17.61
CA TYR A 127 -5.44 -5.90 17.87
C TYR A 127 -5.91 -4.70 17.07
N GLU A 128 -7.00 -4.87 16.32
CA GLU A 128 -7.64 -3.78 15.58
C GLU A 128 -8.33 -2.81 16.54
N LEU A 129 -8.30 -1.52 16.17
CA LEU A 129 -8.85 -0.42 16.96
C LEU A 129 -10.16 0.16 16.38
N HIS A 130 -10.73 -0.50 15.38
CA HIS A 130 -11.94 -0.09 14.67
C HIS A 130 -12.86 -1.31 14.44
N CYS A 131 -14.14 -1.06 14.19
CA CYS A 131 -15.14 -2.11 14.02
C CYS A 131 -15.37 -2.47 12.55
N ALA A 132 -15.18 -1.50 11.66
CA ALA A 132 -15.21 -1.70 10.22
C ALA A 132 -14.01 -1.02 9.53
N PRO A 133 -13.62 -1.47 8.33
CA PRO A 133 -12.59 -0.78 7.56
C PRO A 133 -12.94 0.70 7.35
N ILE A 134 -11.95 1.58 7.51
CA ILE A 134 -12.14 3.02 7.40
C ILE A 134 -12.03 3.41 5.92
N SER A 135 -13.17 3.59 5.25
CA SER A 135 -13.24 3.98 3.84
C SER A 135 -14.26 5.09 3.59
N LEU A 136 -14.18 5.74 2.41
CA LEU A 136 -15.18 6.70 1.92
C LEU A 136 -16.40 6.04 1.23
N GLY A 137 -16.44 4.72 1.14
CA GLY A 137 -17.49 3.96 0.44
C GLY A 137 -17.03 2.56 0.03
N GLU A 138 -17.73 1.95 -0.94
CA GLU A 138 -17.27 0.71 -1.58
C GLU A 138 -16.01 0.99 -2.41
N ALA A 139 -14.87 0.53 -1.90
CA ALA A 139 -13.61 0.67 -2.60
C ALA A 139 -13.52 -0.33 -3.75
N ARG A 140 -13.72 0.16 -4.98
CA ARG A 140 -13.28 -0.51 -6.20
C ARG A 140 -12.11 0.28 -6.77
N PHE A 141 -11.04 -0.43 -7.07
CA PHE A 141 -9.80 0.16 -7.55
C PHE A 141 -9.48 -0.46 -8.91
N ALA A 142 -9.35 0.38 -9.94
CA ALA A 142 -8.69 0.02 -11.18
C ALA A 142 -7.16 -0.02 -10.97
N GLU A 143 -6.66 0.87 -10.12
CA GLU A 143 -5.28 0.94 -9.66
C GLU A 143 -5.24 1.17 -8.15
N ALA A 144 -4.37 0.45 -7.43
CA ALA A 144 -4.19 0.63 -6.00
C ALA A 144 -2.74 0.46 -5.55
N ALA A 145 -2.37 1.18 -4.50
CA ALA A 145 -1.15 1.01 -3.74
C ALA A 145 -1.50 0.80 -2.25
N SER A 146 -0.63 0.10 -1.52
CA SER A 146 -0.80 -0.16 -0.09
C SER A 146 0.47 0.21 0.67
N VAL A 147 0.30 0.94 1.76
CA VAL A 147 1.39 1.35 2.66
C VAL A 147 1.07 0.88 4.07
N THR A 148 2.04 0.24 4.72
CA THR A 148 2.01 -0.04 6.16
C THR A 148 2.92 0.96 6.88
N TYR A 149 2.34 1.82 7.71
CA TYR A 149 3.06 2.79 8.53
C TYR A 149 3.06 2.34 9.99
N THR A 150 4.23 2.29 10.62
CA THR A 150 4.37 1.96 12.05
C THR A 150 4.70 3.23 12.82
N TYR A 151 3.86 3.54 13.80
CA TYR A 151 4.02 4.71 14.66
C TYR A 151 4.25 4.26 16.10
N THR A 152 5.22 4.86 16.79
CA THR A 152 5.51 4.55 18.20
C THR A 152 5.29 5.79 19.04
N SER A 153 4.55 5.63 20.14
CA SER A 153 4.35 6.69 21.12
C SER A 153 4.69 6.17 22.50
N SER A 154 5.38 6.99 23.28
CA SER A 154 5.66 6.75 24.71
C SER A 154 4.90 7.73 25.60
N ARG A 155 3.92 8.45 25.02
CA ARG A 155 3.10 9.44 25.73
C ARG A 155 1.84 8.75 26.27
N GLY A 156 1.58 8.99 27.55
CA GLY A 156 0.47 8.38 28.28
C GLY A 156 0.97 7.46 29.39
N GLY A 157 0.14 7.24 30.42
CA GLY A 157 0.48 6.39 31.57
C GLY A 157 0.57 4.89 31.27
N TYR A 158 0.56 4.50 30.00
CA TYR A 158 0.35 3.14 29.48
C TYR A 158 1.62 2.53 28.87
N GLY A 159 2.76 3.23 28.95
CA GLY A 159 4.03 2.77 28.39
C GLY A 159 4.18 3.07 26.89
N VAL A 160 5.02 2.29 26.20
CA VAL A 160 5.25 2.44 24.76
C VAL A 160 4.16 1.71 23.99
N VAL A 161 3.43 2.43 23.16
CA VAL A 161 2.42 1.90 22.24
C VAL A 161 3.00 1.87 20.83
N ILE A 162 2.81 0.75 20.13
CA ILE A 162 3.19 0.58 18.73
C ILE A 162 1.90 0.48 17.91
N LEU A 163 1.55 1.55 17.21
CA LEU A 163 0.47 1.58 16.24
C LEU A 163 0.95 1.07 14.89
N ARG A 164 0.09 0.31 14.22
CA ARG A 164 0.23 -0.06 12.82
C ARG A 164 -0.97 0.46 12.05
N ILE A 165 -0.69 1.18 10.98
CA ILE A 165 -1.69 1.78 10.09
C ILE A 165 -1.44 1.20 8.70
N ASP A 166 -2.38 0.41 8.20
CA ASP A 166 -2.37 -0.09 6.84
C ASP A 166 -3.32 0.79 6.01
N LEU A 167 -2.78 1.55 5.06
CA LEU A 167 -3.53 2.44 4.18
C LEU A 167 -3.44 1.94 2.74
N VAL A 168 -4.59 1.60 2.18
CA VAL A 168 -4.75 1.31 0.75
C VAL A 168 -5.35 2.54 0.09
N VAL A 169 -4.68 3.05 -0.94
CA VAL A 169 -5.18 4.14 -1.79
C VAL A 169 -5.31 3.65 -3.22
N GLY A 170 -6.26 4.19 -3.96
CA GLY A 170 -6.41 3.82 -5.36
C GLY A 170 -7.27 4.79 -6.17
N ARG A 171 -7.16 4.67 -7.49
CA ARG A 171 -7.91 5.48 -8.46
C ARG A 171 -8.80 4.59 -9.32
N GLY A 172 -9.93 5.17 -9.74
CA GLY A 172 -10.86 4.58 -10.69
C GLY A 172 -11.68 3.42 -10.10
N GLY A 173 -13.01 3.53 -10.19
CA GLY A 173 -13.98 2.53 -9.77
C GLY A 173 -15.37 2.87 -10.29
#